data_AF-D2H7B6-F1
#
_entry.id   AF-D2H7B6-F1
#
_cell.length_a   1.000
_cell.length_b   1.000
_cell.length_c   1.000
_cell.angle_alpha   90.00
_cell.angle_beta   90.00
_cell.angle_gamma   90.00
#
_symmetry.space_group_name_H-M   'P 1'
#
loop_
_entity.id
_entity.type
_entity.pdbx_description
1 polymer ?
#
loop_
_entity_poly.entity_id
_entity_poly.type
_entity_poly.pdbx_seq_one_letter_code
_entity_poly.pdbx_strand_id
1 'polypeptide(L)'
;RYLLEQRDVEVNVRDKWDSTPLYYACLCGHEELVLYLLANGARCEANTFDGERCLYGALSDPIRRALRDYKQVTASCRRRDYYDDFLQRLLEQGIHSDVVFVVHGKPFRAHRCVLGVRSAYFANMLDTKWKGKNVVVLRHPLINPMAFGALLQYLYTGRLDVGVEHVSDCERLAKQCQLWDLLSDLEAKCEKVSEFVASKPGTCVKVLTIEPPPADPRLREDMALLADCALPPELRGDLGELPFPCPDGFNSCPDVCFRVEGCSFLCHKAFFCGRSDYFRALLDDHFRENEELEASGGLPAITLHGISPDVFTHVLYYIYSDHTELPPEAAYDVLSVADMYLLPGLKRLCGRSLAQLLDEDSVVGVWRVAKLFRLARLEDQCTEYMAKVIEKLVEREDFVEAVREEAAAVAARQETDSIPLVDDIRFHVASTVQTYSAIEEAQQRLRALEDLLVSIGLDC
;
A
#
# COMPACT_ATOMS: atom_id res chain seq x y z
N ARG A 1 -14.95 9.56 -5.90
CA ARG A 1 -14.04 8.69 -6.67
C ARG A 1 -12.70 9.39 -6.89
N TYR A 2 -12.57 10.36 -7.79
CA TYR A 2 -11.32 11.12 -8.02
C TYR A 2 -10.58 11.54 -6.73
N LEU A 3 -11.28 12.17 -5.77
CA LEU A 3 -10.67 12.62 -4.51
C LEU A 3 -10.11 11.49 -3.63
N LEU A 4 -10.80 10.36 -3.53
CA LEU A 4 -10.38 9.24 -2.68
C LEU A 4 -9.41 8.29 -3.39
N GLU A 5 -9.53 8.15 -4.70
CA GLU A 5 -8.76 7.17 -5.48
C GLU A 5 -7.49 7.77 -6.10
N GLN A 6 -7.49 9.06 -6.44
CA GLN A 6 -6.36 9.73 -7.11
C GLN A 6 -5.65 10.75 -6.22
N ARG A 7 -6.40 11.52 -5.43
CA ARG A 7 -5.84 12.54 -4.53
C ARG A 7 -5.56 12.02 -3.11
N ASP A 8 -5.95 10.78 -2.80
CA ASP A 8 -5.76 10.12 -1.50
C ASP A 8 -6.27 10.98 -0.31
N VAL A 9 -7.37 11.71 -0.53
CA VAL A 9 -7.96 12.59 0.49
C VAL A 9 -8.54 11.74 1.62
N GLU A 10 -8.35 12.16 2.86
CA GLU A 10 -8.92 11.46 4.01
C GLU A 10 -10.45 11.43 3.96
N VAL A 11 -11.05 10.23 3.93
CA VAL A 11 -12.51 10.04 3.84
C VAL A 11 -13.28 10.65 5.02
N ASN A 12 -12.60 10.82 6.15
CA ASN A 12 -13.14 11.39 7.40
C ASN A 12 -12.68 12.83 7.64
N VAL A 13 -12.16 13.52 6.61
CA VAL A 13 -11.79 14.94 6.70
C VAL A 13 -12.96 15.77 7.24
N ARG A 14 -12.64 16.75 8.07
CA ARG A 14 -13.62 17.63 8.73
C ARG A 14 -13.50 19.03 8.16
N ASP A 15 -14.65 19.66 7.95
CA ASP A 15 -14.70 21.08 7.62
C ASP A 15 -14.64 21.96 8.89
N LYS A 16 -14.72 23.28 8.72
CA LYS A 16 -14.73 24.26 9.81
C LYS A 16 -15.95 24.17 10.74
N TRP A 17 -16.96 23.36 10.41
CA TRP A 17 -18.16 23.10 11.21
C TRP A 17 -18.17 21.68 11.78
N ASP A 18 -17.01 21.01 11.79
CA ASP A 18 -16.83 19.66 12.28
C ASP A 18 -17.72 18.63 11.55
N SER A 19 -17.99 18.88 10.27
CA SER A 19 -18.85 18.03 9.43
C SER A 19 -18.01 17.21 8.46
N THR A 20 -18.37 15.93 8.29
CA THR A 20 -17.68 14.98 7.44
C THR A 20 -18.38 14.81 6.08
N PRO A 21 -17.68 14.33 5.03
CA PRO A 21 -18.29 13.97 3.75
C PRO A 21 -19.47 13.00 3.89
N LEU A 22 -19.38 12.05 4.83
CA LEU A 22 -20.45 11.08 5.09
C LEU A 22 -21.71 11.78 5.62
N TYR A 23 -21.56 12.72 6.56
CA TYR A 23 -22.68 13.47 7.10
C TYR A 23 -23.43 14.25 6.00
N TYR A 24 -22.70 14.94 5.11
CA TYR A 24 -23.31 15.65 3.98
C TYR A 24 -24.01 14.70 3.00
N ALA A 25 -23.41 13.55 2.69
CA ALA A 25 -24.04 12.54 1.83
C ALA A 25 -25.35 12.01 2.44
N CYS A 26 -25.40 11.83 3.76
CA CYS A 26 -26.61 11.44 4.49
C CYS A 26 -27.69 12.53 4.45
N LEU A 27 -27.29 13.78 4.70
CA LEU A 27 -28.17 14.95 4.72
C LEU A 27 -28.80 15.24 3.35
N CYS A 28 -28.02 15.12 2.29
CA CYS A 28 -28.48 15.33 0.91
C CYS A 28 -29.22 14.11 0.33
N GLY A 29 -29.22 12.96 1.02
CA GLY A 29 -29.93 11.76 0.58
C GLY A 29 -29.26 10.99 -0.55
N HIS A 30 -27.94 11.13 -0.73
CA HIS A 30 -27.20 10.44 -1.79
C HIS A 30 -26.82 9.01 -1.37
N GLU A 31 -27.76 8.08 -1.51
CA GLU A 31 -27.61 6.70 -1.05
C GLU A 31 -26.37 5.99 -1.62
N GLU A 32 -26.14 6.06 -2.93
CA GLU A 32 -24.95 5.45 -3.56
C GLU A 32 -23.64 6.05 -3.03
N LEU A 33 -23.63 7.35 -2.76
CA LEU A 33 -22.45 8.03 -2.21
C LEU A 33 -22.24 7.64 -0.74
N VAL A 34 -23.30 7.49 0.05
CA VAL A 34 -23.22 6.98 1.43
C VAL A 34 -22.63 5.57 1.43
N LEU A 35 -23.16 4.66 0.61
CA LEU A 35 -22.63 3.31 0.49
C LEU A 35 -21.17 3.31 0.04
N TYR A 36 -20.81 4.16 -0.91
CA TYR A 36 -19.43 4.31 -1.37
C TYR A 36 -18.52 4.87 -0.28
N LEU A 37 -18.93 5.88 0.49
CA LEU A 37 -18.13 6.46 1.56
C LEU A 37 -17.95 5.48 2.72
N LEU A 38 -19.02 4.80 3.15
CA LEU A 38 -18.95 3.71 4.13
C LEU A 38 -17.98 2.64 3.63
N ALA A 39 -18.10 2.22 2.36
CA ALA A 39 -17.21 1.27 1.72
C ALA A 39 -15.75 1.78 1.56
N ASN A 40 -15.48 3.07 1.76
CA ASN A 40 -14.13 3.62 1.73
C ASN A 40 -13.65 4.07 3.12
N GLY A 41 -14.27 3.57 4.20
CA GLY A 41 -13.76 3.76 5.58
C GLY A 41 -14.33 4.98 6.30
N ALA A 42 -15.45 5.54 5.84
CA ALA A 42 -16.14 6.59 6.57
C ALA A 42 -16.65 6.07 7.93
N ARG A 43 -16.35 6.79 9.01
CA ARG A 43 -16.69 6.41 10.40
C ARG A 43 -18.18 6.66 10.66
N CYS A 44 -18.89 5.60 11.08
CA CYS A 44 -20.28 5.70 11.50
C CYS A 44 -20.54 4.70 12.64
N GLU A 45 -20.13 5.05 13.86
CA GLU A 45 -20.33 4.24 15.05
C GLU A 45 -21.57 4.68 15.83
N ALA A 46 -22.46 3.75 16.16
CA ALA A 46 -23.62 4.03 17.01
C ALA A 46 -23.17 4.55 18.39
N ASN A 47 -23.86 5.56 18.93
CA ASN A 47 -23.52 6.26 20.17
C ASN A 47 -22.23 7.10 20.14
N THR A 48 -21.66 7.37 18.96
CA THR A 48 -20.64 8.42 18.79
C THR A 48 -21.27 9.70 18.26
N PHE A 49 -20.65 10.85 18.53
CA PHE A 49 -21.12 12.14 18.03
C PHE A 49 -21.32 12.13 16.50
N ASP A 50 -20.37 11.54 15.77
CA ASP A 50 -20.40 11.46 14.30
C ASP A 50 -21.46 10.48 13.79
N GLY A 51 -21.55 9.28 14.40
CA GLY A 51 -22.53 8.27 13.98
C GLY A 51 -23.97 8.68 14.26
N GLU A 52 -24.23 9.30 15.41
CA GLU A 52 -25.56 9.83 15.72
C GLU A 52 -25.95 10.93 14.74
N ARG A 53 -25.04 11.86 14.41
CA ARG A 53 -25.31 12.92 13.43
C ARG A 53 -25.63 12.37 12.03
N CYS A 54 -24.96 11.32 11.58
CA CYS A 54 -25.27 10.67 10.31
C CYS A 54 -26.63 9.96 10.35
N LEU A 55 -26.97 9.31 11.47
CA LEU A 55 -28.26 8.64 11.67
C LEU A 55 -29.44 9.61 11.76
N TYR A 56 -29.29 10.72 12.47
CA TYR A 56 -30.27 11.81 12.56
C TYR A 56 -30.38 12.57 11.23
N GLY A 57 -29.26 12.83 10.57
CA GLY A 57 -29.19 13.53 9.29
C GLY A 57 -29.61 12.70 8.08
N ALA A 58 -29.82 11.39 8.22
CA ALA A 58 -30.22 10.52 7.11
C ALA A 58 -31.60 10.94 6.55
N LEU A 59 -31.58 11.48 5.32
CA LEU A 59 -32.79 11.95 4.63
C LEU A 59 -33.77 10.81 4.28
N SER A 60 -33.27 9.59 4.07
CA SER A 60 -34.07 8.45 3.61
C SER A 60 -33.93 7.22 4.53
N ASP A 61 -34.99 6.42 4.62
CA ASP A 61 -34.99 5.16 5.39
C ASP A 61 -33.99 4.12 4.87
N PRO A 62 -33.71 4.00 3.55
CA PRO A 62 -32.63 3.16 3.04
C PRO A 62 -31.26 3.57 3.57
N ILE A 63 -30.93 4.87 3.57
CA ILE A 63 -29.67 5.39 4.14
C ILE A 63 -29.59 5.08 5.63
N ARG A 64 -30.68 5.30 6.38
CA ARG A 64 -30.72 5.01 7.82
C ARG A 64 -30.53 3.52 8.12
N ARG A 65 -31.09 2.64 7.28
CA ARG A 65 -30.87 1.18 7.36
C ARG A 65 -29.42 0.84 7.02
N ALA A 66 -28.88 1.37 5.92
CA ALA A 66 -27.50 1.18 5.53
C ALA A 66 -26.53 1.57 6.65
N LEU A 67 -26.71 2.72 7.30
CA LEU A 67 -25.87 3.17 8.42
C LEU A 67 -25.98 2.27 9.67
N ARG A 68 -27.16 1.71 9.95
CA ARG A 68 -27.38 0.78 11.10
C ARG A 68 -26.86 -0.63 10.84
N ASP A 69 -27.03 -1.09 9.60
CA ASP A 69 -26.63 -2.42 9.15
C ASP A 69 -25.12 -2.47 8.86
N TYR A 70 -24.52 -1.32 8.55
CA TYR A 70 -23.07 -1.12 8.48
C TYR A 70 -22.48 -1.12 9.88
N LYS A 71 -22.58 -2.26 10.57
CA LYS A 71 -21.78 -2.57 11.75
C LYS A 71 -20.35 -2.66 11.26
N GLN A 72 -19.59 -1.61 11.57
CA GLN A 72 -18.16 -1.53 11.53
C GLN A 72 -17.50 -2.92 11.42
N VAL A 73 -17.25 -3.34 10.17
CA VAL A 73 -16.05 -4.10 9.88
C VAL A 73 -14.97 -3.20 10.45
N THR A 74 -14.36 -3.69 11.53
CA THR A 74 -13.34 -3.08 12.41
C THR A 74 -12.73 -1.79 11.86
N ALA A 75 -12.51 -0.79 12.73
CA ALA A 75 -11.80 0.45 12.39
C ALA A 75 -10.35 0.25 11.85
N SER A 76 -9.89 -1.01 11.71
CA SER A 76 -8.69 -1.46 11.01
C SER A 76 -8.90 -1.80 9.51
N CYS A 77 -10.14 -1.96 9.06
CA CYS A 77 -10.48 -2.34 7.69
C CYS A 77 -10.60 -1.09 6.81
N ARG A 78 -9.57 -0.89 5.99
CA ARG A 78 -9.47 0.09 4.88
C ARG A 78 -8.74 1.41 5.18
N ARG A 79 -7.63 1.39 5.91
CA ARG A 79 -6.43 1.88 5.20
C ARG A 79 -6.23 0.86 4.09
N ARG A 80 -6.43 1.25 2.83
CA ARG A 80 -6.06 0.40 1.70
C ARG A 80 -4.54 0.25 1.76
N ASP A 81 -4.04 -0.66 2.59
CA ASP A 81 -2.71 -1.19 2.37
C ASP A 81 -2.87 -2.03 1.12
N TYR A 82 -2.64 -1.39 -0.04
CA TYR A 82 -2.70 -1.98 -1.38
C TYR A 82 -1.95 -3.31 -1.46
N TYR A 83 -1.00 -3.51 -0.54
CA TYR A 83 -0.26 -4.73 -0.33
C TYR A 83 -1.05 -5.88 0.31
N ASP A 84 -1.79 -5.63 1.39
CA ASP A 84 -2.68 -6.63 2.00
C ASP A 84 -3.73 -7.11 0.99
N ASP A 85 -4.34 -6.17 0.26
CA ASP A 85 -5.29 -6.47 -0.82
C ASP A 85 -4.63 -7.25 -1.97
N PHE A 86 -3.34 -7.03 -2.22
CA PHE A 86 -2.58 -7.84 -3.18
C PHE A 86 -2.37 -9.26 -2.68
N LEU A 87 -1.91 -9.45 -1.43
CA LEU A 87 -1.65 -10.78 -0.86
C LEU A 87 -2.94 -11.60 -0.74
N GLN A 88 -4.05 -10.96 -0.37
CA GLN A 88 -5.37 -11.59 -0.36
C GLN A 88 -5.78 -12.05 -1.76
N ARG A 89 -5.67 -11.18 -2.78
CA ARG A 89 -5.97 -11.55 -4.18
C ARG A 89 -5.05 -12.66 -4.68
N LEU A 90 -3.77 -12.64 -4.29
CA LEU A 90 -2.80 -13.65 -4.68
C LEU A 90 -3.22 -15.04 -4.17
N LEU A 91 -3.69 -15.13 -2.92
CA LEU A 91 -4.24 -16.37 -2.37
C LEU A 91 -5.54 -16.80 -3.05
N GLU A 92 -6.50 -15.88 -3.21
CA GLU A 92 -7.85 -16.19 -3.72
C GLU A 92 -7.84 -16.60 -5.20
N GLN A 93 -7.06 -15.91 -6.01
CA GLN A 93 -7.01 -16.14 -7.46
C GLN A 93 -6.01 -17.23 -7.83
N GLY A 94 -4.96 -17.42 -7.01
CA GLY A 94 -3.93 -18.44 -7.24
C GLY A 94 -3.14 -18.21 -8.55
N ILE A 95 -3.03 -16.96 -8.99
CA ILE A 95 -2.25 -16.57 -10.18
C ILE A 95 -0.78 -16.93 -9.95
N HIS A 96 -0.17 -17.66 -10.87
CA HIS A 96 1.20 -18.20 -10.75
C HIS A 96 1.41 -19.15 -9.55
N SER A 97 0.34 -19.78 -9.03
CA SER A 97 0.49 -20.84 -8.02
C SER A 97 1.31 -22.03 -8.55
N ASP A 98 2.29 -22.45 -7.76
CA ASP A 98 3.24 -23.51 -8.08
C ASP A 98 2.98 -24.80 -7.28
N VAL A 99 2.03 -24.78 -6.35
CA VAL A 99 1.59 -25.95 -5.58
C VAL A 99 0.08 -25.94 -5.32
N VAL A 100 -0.53 -27.13 -5.41
CA VAL A 100 -1.94 -27.36 -5.06
C VAL A 100 -2.05 -28.38 -3.93
N PHE A 101 -2.64 -27.98 -2.81
CA PHE A 101 -2.99 -28.88 -1.72
C PHE A 101 -4.41 -29.42 -1.91
N VAL A 102 -4.58 -30.73 -1.98
CA VAL A 102 -5.89 -31.38 -2.07
C VAL A 102 -6.25 -31.96 -0.71
N VAL A 103 -7.06 -31.24 0.07
CA VAL A 103 -7.46 -31.60 1.43
C VAL A 103 -8.85 -32.21 1.39
N HIS A 104 -8.96 -33.51 1.67
CA HIS A 104 -10.24 -34.25 1.57
C HIS A 104 -11.03 -34.00 0.27
N GLY A 105 -10.31 -33.84 -0.86
CA GLY A 105 -10.89 -33.58 -2.17
C GLY A 105 -11.10 -32.11 -2.52
N LYS A 106 -10.95 -31.18 -1.57
CA LYS A 106 -11.00 -29.74 -1.83
C LYS A 106 -9.61 -29.21 -2.23
N PRO A 107 -9.46 -28.56 -3.41
CA PRO A 107 -8.19 -28.01 -3.85
C PRO A 107 -7.93 -26.61 -3.24
N PHE A 108 -6.68 -26.36 -2.87
CA PHE A 108 -6.16 -25.07 -2.41
C PHE A 108 -4.88 -24.76 -3.19
N ARG A 109 -4.91 -23.69 -3.99
CA ARG A 109 -3.73 -23.17 -4.70
C ARG A 109 -2.90 -22.33 -3.74
N ALA A 110 -1.59 -22.46 -3.80
CA ALA A 110 -0.66 -21.68 -2.97
C ALA A 110 0.68 -21.49 -3.69
N HIS A 111 1.56 -20.73 -3.04
CA HIS A 111 2.88 -20.34 -3.55
C HIS A 111 3.95 -20.84 -2.59
N ARG A 112 4.90 -21.64 -3.07
CA ARG A 112 5.97 -22.24 -2.24
C ARG A 112 6.80 -21.18 -1.52
N CYS A 113 7.10 -20.08 -2.20
CA CYS A 113 7.86 -18.96 -1.64
C CYS A 113 7.18 -18.35 -0.40
N VAL A 114 5.88 -18.04 -0.50
CA VAL A 114 5.08 -17.50 0.61
C VAL A 114 5.00 -18.49 1.76
N LEU A 115 4.69 -19.76 1.48
CA LEU A 115 4.53 -20.76 2.53
C LEU A 115 5.85 -21.04 3.27
N GLY A 116 6.96 -21.14 2.55
CA GLY A 116 8.23 -21.48 3.16
C GLY A 116 8.83 -20.33 3.95
N VAL A 117 8.66 -19.07 3.51
CA VAL A 117 9.14 -17.93 4.29
C VAL A 117 8.32 -17.71 5.57
N ARG A 118 7.02 -18.06 5.52
CA ARG A 118 6.09 -17.89 6.64
C ARG A 118 6.01 -19.09 7.59
N SER A 119 6.69 -20.20 7.26
CA SER A 119 6.64 -21.41 8.06
C SER A 119 7.83 -22.32 7.78
N ALA A 120 8.68 -22.51 8.80
CA ALA A 120 9.78 -23.47 8.77
C ALA A 120 9.30 -24.91 8.46
N TYR A 121 8.10 -25.29 8.92
CA TYR A 121 7.50 -26.57 8.58
C TYR A 121 7.25 -26.69 7.07
N PHE A 122 6.59 -25.69 6.46
CA PHE A 122 6.34 -25.72 5.03
C PHE A 122 7.65 -25.67 4.23
N ALA A 123 8.61 -24.83 4.61
CA ALA A 123 9.94 -24.79 3.99
C ALA A 123 10.60 -26.18 3.96
N ASN A 124 10.70 -26.83 5.11
CA ASN A 124 11.29 -28.17 5.23
C ASN A 124 10.50 -29.22 4.43
N MET A 125 9.16 -29.21 4.51
CA MET A 125 8.33 -30.20 3.82
C MET A 125 8.38 -30.04 2.29
N LEU A 126 8.46 -28.80 1.80
CA LEU A 126 8.58 -28.48 0.38
C LEU A 126 9.93 -28.85 -0.22
N ASP A 127 10.99 -28.87 0.60
CA ASP A 127 12.33 -29.32 0.19
C ASP A 127 12.56 -30.84 0.37
N THR A 128 11.76 -31.49 1.23
CA THR A 128 11.86 -32.92 1.50
C THR A 128 10.70 -33.72 0.89
N LYS A 129 9.65 -34.01 1.66
CA LYS A 129 8.56 -34.95 1.31
C LYS A 129 7.75 -34.49 0.09
N TRP A 130 7.65 -33.19 -0.12
CA TRP A 130 6.88 -32.56 -1.20
C TRP A 130 7.76 -31.97 -2.31
N LYS A 131 9.07 -32.26 -2.31
CA LYS A 131 9.99 -31.80 -3.35
C LYS A 131 9.54 -32.27 -4.73
N GLY A 132 9.49 -31.35 -5.69
CA GLY A 132 9.09 -31.62 -7.08
C GLY A 132 7.61 -31.97 -7.29
N LYS A 133 6.77 -31.90 -6.25
CA LYS A 133 5.33 -32.18 -6.36
C LYS A 133 4.55 -30.88 -6.55
N ASN A 134 3.83 -30.81 -7.68
CA ASN A 134 2.90 -29.71 -7.97
C ASN A 134 1.54 -29.94 -7.30
N VAL A 135 1.24 -31.19 -6.89
CA VAL A 135 0.01 -31.56 -6.18
C VAL A 135 0.34 -32.36 -4.92
N VAL A 136 -0.10 -31.86 -3.77
CA VAL A 136 0.07 -32.50 -2.46
C VAL A 136 -1.28 -32.92 -1.91
N VAL A 137 -1.53 -34.23 -1.84
CA VAL A 137 -2.81 -34.77 -1.37
C VAL A 137 -2.74 -35.03 0.14
N LEU A 138 -3.62 -34.37 0.90
CA LEU A 138 -3.73 -34.47 2.36
C LEU A 138 -5.03 -35.21 2.70
N ARG A 139 -4.91 -36.48 3.12
CA ARG A 139 -6.04 -37.37 3.47
C ARG A 139 -6.16 -37.65 4.97
N HIS A 140 -5.26 -37.07 5.77
CA HIS A 140 -5.21 -37.38 7.19
C HIS A 140 -6.48 -36.86 7.89
N PRO A 141 -7.23 -37.68 8.65
CA PRO A 141 -8.54 -37.30 9.20
C PRO A 141 -8.54 -36.07 10.11
N LEU A 142 -7.40 -35.74 10.71
CA LEU A 142 -7.26 -34.57 11.59
C LEU A 142 -7.02 -33.25 10.84
N ILE A 143 -6.98 -33.25 9.49
CA ILE A 143 -6.74 -32.05 8.68
C ILE A 143 -8.09 -31.55 8.14
N ASN A 144 -8.71 -30.61 8.84
CA ASN A 144 -9.97 -30.02 8.41
C ASN A 144 -9.75 -29.03 7.23
N PRO A 145 -10.50 -29.12 6.11
CA PRO A 145 -10.36 -28.20 4.98
C PRO A 145 -10.64 -26.74 5.32
N MET A 146 -11.57 -26.46 6.24
CA MET A 146 -11.89 -25.08 6.65
C MET A 146 -10.75 -24.49 7.48
N ALA A 147 -10.22 -25.27 8.43
CA ALA A 147 -9.06 -24.86 9.22
C ALA A 147 -7.81 -24.67 8.35
N PHE A 148 -7.59 -25.54 7.37
CA PHE A 148 -6.48 -25.40 6.42
C PHE A 148 -6.59 -24.14 5.56
N GLY A 149 -7.80 -23.80 5.10
CA GLY A 149 -8.04 -22.54 4.38
C GLY A 149 -7.75 -21.30 5.24
N ALA A 150 -8.20 -21.31 6.50
CA ALA A 150 -7.93 -20.26 7.48
C ALA A 150 -6.43 -20.12 7.79
N LEU A 151 -5.71 -21.25 7.88
CA LEU A 151 -4.26 -21.27 8.02
C LEU A 151 -3.55 -20.63 6.81
N LEU A 152 -4.00 -20.92 5.59
CA LEU A 152 -3.46 -20.28 4.39
C LEU A 152 -3.73 -18.78 4.40
N GLN A 153 -4.94 -18.34 4.79
CA GLN A 153 -5.25 -16.91 4.94
C GLN A 153 -4.23 -16.22 5.86
N TYR A 154 -3.96 -16.83 7.02
CA TYR A 154 -2.97 -16.29 7.97
C TYR A 154 -1.55 -16.21 7.38
N LEU A 155 -1.12 -17.24 6.65
CA LEU A 155 0.20 -17.24 6.03
C LEU A 155 0.34 -16.12 4.99
N TYR A 156 -0.72 -15.76 4.27
CA TYR A 156 -0.69 -14.69 3.27
C TYR A 156 -0.88 -13.30 3.85
N THR A 157 -1.79 -13.12 4.81
CA THR A 157 -2.24 -11.77 5.21
C THR A 157 -2.04 -11.47 6.70
N GLY A 158 -1.55 -12.44 7.48
CA GLY A 158 -1.52 -12.33 8.95
C GLY A 158 -2.90 -12.32 9.60
N ARG A 159 -3.98 -12.39 8.81
CA ARG A 159 -5.37 -12.45 9.28
C ARG A 159 -5.90 -13.87 9.21
N LEU A 160 -6.73 -14.25 10.16
CA LEU A 160 -7.38 -15.56 10.18
C LEU A 160 -8.85 -15.40 10.54
N ASP A 161 -9.73 -15.85 9.65
CA ASP A 161 -11.16 -15.99 9.93
C ASP A 161 -11.54 -17.47 9.98
N VAL A 162 -12.09 -17.91 11.11
CA VAL A 162 -12.51 -19.29 11.28
C VAL A 162 -13.81 -19.40 12.07
N GLY A 163 -14.67 -20.34 11.67
CA GLY A 163 -15.84 -20.72 12.47
C GLY A 163 -15.40 -21.28 13.83
N VAL A 164 -16.14 -20.95 14.89
CA VAL A 164 -15.80 -21.40 16.27
C VAL A 164 -15.72 -22.92 16.36
N GLU A 165 -16.51 -23.64 15.55
CA GLU A 165 -16.48 -25.10 15.44
C GLU A 165 -15.15 -25.68 14.91
N HIS A 166 -14.31 -24.87 14.26
CA HIS A 166 -13.05 -25.30 13.64
C HIS A 166 -11.79 -24.74 14.33
N VAL A 167 -11.95 -24.00 15.43
CA VAL A 167 -10.81 -23.40 16.16
C VAL A 167 -9.84 -24.48 16.66
N SER A 168 -10.34 -25.56 17.25
CA SER A 168 -9.48 -26.67 17.73
C SER A 168 -8.71 -27.38 16.61
N ASP A 169 -9.26 -27.40 15.39
CA ASP A 169 -8.55 -27.92 14.22
C ASP A 169 -7.47 -26.92 13.76
N CYS A 170 -7.75 -25.61 13.81
CA CYS A 170 -6.75 -24.57 13.55
C CYS A 170 -5.59 -24.62 14.54
N GLU A 171 -5.84 -24.75 15.85
CA GLU A 171 -4.78 -24.88 16.87
C GLU A 171 -3.89 -26.09 16.61
N ARG A 172 -4.50 -27.23 16.26
CA ARG A 172 -3.77 -28.45 15.90
C ARG A 172 -2.88 -28.23 14.68
N LEU A 173 -3.41 -27.61 13.64
CA LEU A 173 -2.65 -27.31 12.42
C LEU A 173 -1.55 -26.28 12.66
N ALA A 174 -1.83 -25.19 13.38
CA ALA A 174 -0.85 -24.17 13.74
C ALA A 174 0.33 -24.80 14.50
N LYS A 175 0.05 -25.66 15.48
CA LYS A 175 1.08 -26.41 16.22
C LYS A 175 1.89 -27.34 15.31
N GLN A 176 1.24 -28.07 14.41
CA GLN A 176 1.92 -28.96 13.46
C GLN A 176 2.80 -28.18 12.48
N CYS A 177 2.32 -27.03 12.00
CA CYS A 177 3.02 -26.14 11.08
C CYS A 177 4.01 -25.19 11.78
N GLN A 178 4.23 -25.36 13.09
CA GLN A 178 5.16 -24.57 13.89
C GLN A 178 4.87 -23.06 13.86
N LEU A 179 3.59 -22.69 13.77
CA LEU A 179 3.11 -21.30 13.80
C LEU A 179 2.77 -20.90 15.24
N TRP A 180 3.82 -20.69 16.05
CA TRP A 180 3.68 -20.45 17.49
C TRP A 180 2.96 -19.13 17.80
N ASP A 181 3.22 -18.09 17.01
CA ASP A 181 2.56 -16.79 17.13
C ASP A 181 1.05 -16.91 16.93
N LEU A 182 0.62 -17.58 15.85
CA LEU A 182 -0.79 -17.83 15.59
C LEU A 182 -1.43 -18.65 16.71
N LEU A 183 -0.71 -19.65 17.25
CA LEU A 183 -1.21 -20.45 18.34
C LEU A 183 -1.47 -19.59 19.58
N SER A 184 -0.53 -18.71 19.94
CA SER A 184 -0.68 -17.77 21.05
C SER A 184 -1.84 -16.78 20.82
N ASP A 185 -1.98 -16.27 19.59
CA ASP A 185 -3.05 -15.34 19.23
C ASP A 185 -4.44 -16.01 19.29
N LEU A 186 -4.55 -17.27 18.85
CA LEU A 186 -5.76 -18.07 18.94
C LEU A 186 -6.15 -18.31 20.40
N GLU A 187 -5.21 -18.75 21.24
CA GLU A 187 -5.44 -19.00 22.67
C GLU A 187 -5.94 -17.73 23.37
N ALA A 188 -5.22 -16.60 23.19
CA ALA A 188 -5.59 -15.33 23.79
C ALA A 188 -6.95 -14.79 23.30
N LYS A 189 -7.30 -15.03 22.01
CA LYS A 189 -8.60 -14.61 21.47
C LYS A 189 -9.73 -15.49 22.00
N CYS A 190 -9.51 -16.78 22.15
CA CYS A 190 -10.49 -17.72 22.72
C CYS A 190 -10.83 -17.39 24.17
N GLU A 191 -9.83 -17.02 24.98
CA GLU A 191 -10.05 -16.55 26.36
C GLU A 191 -10.93 -15.31 26.39
N LYS A 192 -10.61 -14.28 25.59
CA LYS A 192 -11.40 -13.04 25.48
C LYS A 192 -12.83 -13.29 25.03
N VAL A 193 -13.03 -14.18 24.06
CA VAL A 193 -14.38 -14.55 23.59
C VAL A 193 -15.17 -15.25 24.70
N SER A 194 -14.52 -16.13 25.46
CA SER A 194 -15.14 -16.85 26.59
C SER A 194 -15.59 -15.89 27.69
N GLU A 195 -14.74 -14.92 28.07
CA GLU A 195 -15.09 -13.86 29.03
C GLU A 195 -16.24 -12.98 28.53
N PHE A 196 -16.22 -12.61 27.25
CA PHE A 196 -17.27 -11.79 26.65
C PHE A 196 -18.63 -12.51 26.66
N VAL A 197 -18.67 -13.78 26.27
CA VAL A 197 -19.89 -14.60 26.31
C VAL A 197 -20.40 -14.77 27.75
N ALA A 198 -19.50 -14.95 28.72
CA ALA A 198 -19.86 -15.02 30.14
C ALA A 198 -20.48 -13.70 30.65
N SER A 199 -19.99 -12.55 30.19
CA SER A 199 -20.50 -11.23 30.60
C SER A 199 -21.87 -10.88 29.99
N LYS A 200 -22.24 -11.48 28.86
CA LYS A 200 -23.47 -11.19 28.09
C LYS A 200 -24.22 -12.47 27.70
N PRO A 201 -24.94 -13.10 28.64
CA PRO A 201 -25.68 -14.32 28.38
C PRO A 201 -26.72 -14.12 27.27
N GLY A 202 -26.74 -15.04 26.29
CA GLY A 202 -27.56 -14.94 25.07
C GLY A 202 -26.80 -14.49 23.82
N THR A 203 -25.53 -14.09 23.95
CA THR A 203 -24.68 -13.76 22.80
C THR A 203 -24.03 -15.02 22.22
N CYS A 204 -24.13 -15.22 20.90
CA CYS A 204 -23.50 -16.34 20.19
C CYS A 204 -22.45 -15.81 19.22
N VAL A 205 -21.17 -16.11 19.48
CA VAL A 205 -20.07 -15.83 18.57
C VAL A 205 -19.95 -17.02 17.61
N LYS A 206 -20.04 -16.76 16.31
CA LYS A 206 -19.97 -17.79 15.26
C LYS A 206 -18.62 -17.86 14.56
N VAL A 207 -17.94 -16.72 14.47
CA VAL A 207 -16.67 -16.57 13.77
C VAL A 207 -15.67 -15.95 14.74
N LEU A 208 -14.48 -16.51 14.77
CA LEU A 208 -13.32 -15.98 15.45
C LEU A 208 -12.39 -15.38 14.40
N THR A 209 -12.02 -14.13 14.62
CA THR A 209 -11.14 -13.36 13.73
C THR A 209 -9.87 -12.96 14.47
N ILE A 210 -8.73 -13.36 13.91
CA ILE A 210 -7.40 -12.87 14.26
C ILE A 210 -7.02 -11.79 13.26
N GLU A 211 -6.67 -10.62 13.77
CA GLU A 211 -6.10 -9.53 12.97
C GLU A 211 -4.70 -9.23 13.52
N PRO A 212 -3.73 -8.92 12.63
CA PRO A 212 -2.45 -8.43 13.09
C PRO A 212 -2.65 -7.10 13.84
N PRO A 213 -1.86 -6.84 14.90
CA PRO A 213 -1.83 -5.54 15.55
C PRO A 213 -1.57 -4.41 14.54
N PRO A 214 -2.13 -3.20 14.78
CA PRO A 214 -1.83 -2.06 13.93
C PRO A 214 -0.31 -1.80 13.96
N ALA A 215 0.32 -1.78 12.77
CA ALA A 215 1.76 -1.62 12.56
C ALA A 215 2.65 -2.83 12.97
N ASP A 216 2.10 -4.04 12.98
CA ASP A 216 2.90 -5.27 13.11
C ASP A 216 3.79 -5.49 11.88
N PRO A 217 5.14 -5.45 12.01
CA PRO A 217 6.03 -5.55 10.87
C PRO A 217 6.28 -7.00 10.43
N ARG A 218 5.85 -8.02 11.20
CA ARG A 218 6.23 -9.43 10.98
C ARG A 218 5.93 -9.92 9.56
N LEU A 219 4.72 -9.69 9.05
CA LEU A 219 4.36 -10.09 7.68
C LEU A 219 5.24 -9.42 6.64
N ARG A 220 5.52 -8.13 6.84
CA ARG A 220 6.38 -7.38 5.94
C ARG A 220 7.82 -7.87 5.98
N GLU A 221 8.36 -8.13 7.17
CA GLU A 221 9.71 -8.66 7.38
C GLU A 221 9.87 -10.05 6.77
N ASP A 222 8.90 -10.95 6.99
CA ASP A 222 8.89 -12.27 6.37
C ASP A 222 8.88 -12.17 4.85
N MET A 223 8.09 -11.26 4.27
CA MET A 223 8.08 -11.10 2.81
C MET A 223 9.36 -10.42 2.30
N ALA A 224 9.99 -9.53 3.08
CA ALA A 224 11.28 -8.93 2.72
C ALA A 224 12.40 -9.97 2.59
N LEU A 225 12.36 -11.08 3.33
CA LEU A 225 13.29 -12.20 3.14
C LEU A 225 13.23 -12.79 1.71
N LEU A 226 12.11 -12.66 0.99
CA LEU A 226 12.03 -13.05 -0.42
C LEU A 226 12.82 -12.12 -1.33
N ALA A 227 12.93 -10.83 -0.99
CA ALA A 227 13.82 -9.90 -1.68
C ALA A 227 15.29 -10.29 -1.45
N ASP A 228 15.67 -10.62 -0.21
CA ASP A 228 17.03 -11.07 0.10
C ASP A 228 17.40 -12.35 -0.66
N CYS A 229 16.47 -13.29 -0.76
CA CYS A 229 16.65 -14.51 -1.56
C CYS A 229 16.81 -14.22 -3.05
N ALA A 230 16.18 -13.15 -3.53
CA ALA A 230 16.21 -12.74 -4.94
C ALA A 230 17.46 -11.95 -5.31
N LEU A 231 18.18 -11.37 -4.33
CA LEU A 231 19.38 -10.59 -4.57
C LEU A 231 20.54 -11.45 -5.11
N PRO A 232 21.28 -10.93 -6.11
CA PRO A 232 22.50 -11.54 -6.58
C PRO A 232 23.56 -11.55 -5.45
N PRO A 233 24.43 -12.58 -5.37
CA PRO A 233 25.44 -12.70 -4.31
C PRO A 233 26.34 -11.46 -4.16
N GLU A 234 26.61 -10.77 -5.26
CA GLU A 234 27.49 -9.61 -5.33
C GLU A 234 26.92 -8.40 -4.55
N LEU A 235 25.59 -8.28 -4.45
CA LEU A 235 24.92 -7.15 -3.78
C LEU A 235 24.55 -7.46 -2.32
N ARG A 236 24.79 -8.69 -1.84
CA ARG A 236 24.48 -9.08 -0.45
C ARG A 236 25.45 -8.50 0.59
N GLY A 237 26.57 -7.91 0.15
CA GLY A 237 27.71 -7.54 1.01
C GLY A 237 27.78 -6.10 1.52
N ASP A 238 27.07 -5.14 0.90
CA ASP A 238 27.22 -3.71 1.20
C ASP A 238 26.06 -3.09 2.03
N LEU A 239 25.05 -3.87 2.40
CA LEU A 239 23.88 -3.43 3.20
C LEU A 239 24.00 -3.70 4.72
N GLY A 240 25.23 -3.77 5.25
CA GLY A 240 25.49 -4.10 6.66
C GLY A 240 25.25 -5.59 6.95
N GLU A 241 25.74 -6.08 8.10
CA GLU A 241 25.39 -7.43 8.56
C GLU A 241 23.87 -7.56 8.58
N LEU A 242 23.33 -8.40 7.70
CA LEU A 242 21.89 -8.61 7.57
C LEU A 242 21.32 -8.99 8.95
N PRO A 243 20.25 -8.33 9.43
CA PRO A 243 19.68 -8.63 10.74
C PRO A 243 19.11 -10.04 10.85
N PHE A 244 18.90 -10.74 9.72
CA PHE A 244 18.33 -12.08 9.68
C PHE A 244 19.09 -12.98 8.71
N PRO A 245 19.71 -14.08 9.18
CA PRO A 245 20.19 -15.12 8.28
C PRO A 245 19.00 -15.75 7.57
N CYS A 246 19.03 -15.79 6.24
CA CYS A 246 18.12 -16.62 5.45
C CYS A 246 18.17 -18.05 6.02
N PRO A 247 17.02 -18.70 6.32
CA PRO A 247 17.04 -20.01 6.95
C PRO A 247 17.89 -20.99 6.14
N ASP A 248 18.87 -21.64 6.77
CA ASP A 248 19.71 -22.65 6.13
C ASP A 248 18.82 -23.67 5.38
N GLY A 249 18.94 -23.72 4.05
CA GLY A 249 18.19 -24.65 3.21
C GLY A 249 16.84 -24.15 2.65
N PHE A 250 16.47 -22.87 2.80
CA PHE A 250 15.30 -22.31 2.13
C PHE A 250 15.53 -22.14 0.62
N ASN A 251 14.91 -23.01 -0.19
CA ASN A 251 14.81 -22.81 -1.63
C ASN A 251 13.58 -21.93 -1.93
N SER A 252 13.82 -20.66 -2.28
CA SER A 252 12.76 -19.70 -2.59
C SER A 252 11.90 -20.12 -3.79
N CYS A 253 12.35 -21.07 -4.62
CA CYS A 253 11.66 -21.54 -5.82
C CYS A 253 11.38 -20.40 -6.83
N PRO A 254 12.43 -19.68 -7.29
CA PRO A 254 12.25 -18.63 -8.28
C PRO A 254 11.74 -19.22 -9.60
N ASP A 255 10.86 -18.48 -10.28
CA ASP A 255 10.24 -18.86 -11.56
C ASP A 255 10.51 -17.82 -12.68
N VAL A 256 11.25 -16.76 -12.37
CA VAL A 256 11.80 -15.79 -13.33
C VAL A 256 13.16 -15.24 -12.87
N CYS A 257 14.03 -14.89 -13.80
CA CYS A 257 15.29 -14.19 -13.56
C CYS A 257 15.28 -12.84 -14.27
N PHE A 258 15.58 -11.76 -13.55
CA PHE A 258 15.83 -10.45 -14.14
C PHE A 258 17.34 -10.19 -14.19
N ARG A 259 17.87 -9.94 -15.39
CA ARG A 259 19.27 -9.57 -15.59
C ARG A 259 19.40 -8.06 -15.69
N VAL A 260 20.19 -7.47 -14.81
CA VAL A 260 20.45 -6.02 -14.73
C VAL A 260 21.96 -5.81 -14.70
N GLU A 261 22.53 -5.18 -15.73
CA GLU A 261 23.97 -4.88 -15.82
C GLU A 261 24.91 -6.07 -15.48
N GLY A 262 24.50 -7.31 -15.82
CA GLY A 262 25.26 -8.53 -15.55
C GLY A 262 24.93 -9.22 -14.22
N CYS A 263 24.21 -8.55 -13.32
CA CYS A 263 23.65 -9.15 -12.10
C CYS A 263 22.37 -9.94 -12.40
N SER A 264 22.18 -11.09 -11.75
CA SER A 264 21.01 -11.96 -11.93
C SER A 264 20.14 -11.97 -10.67
N PHE A 265 18.94 -11.42 -10.78
CA PHE A 265 17.95 -11.35 -9.70
C PHE A 265 16.93 -12.49 -9.85
N LEU A 266 16.87 -13.41 -8.88
CA LEU A 266 16.04 -14.61 -8.94
C LEU A 266 14.68 -14.37 -8.26
N CYS A 267 13.65 -14.13 -9.06
CA CYS A 267 12.38 -13.54 -8.61
C CYS A 267 11.17 -14.48 -8.80
N HIS A 268 10.01 -14.01 -8.33
CA HIS A 268 8.74 -14.70 -8.40
C HIS A 268 7.72 -13.91 -9.23
N LYS A 269 7.22 -14.49 -10.33
CA LYS A 269 6.21 -13.88 -11.22
C LYS A 269 4.97 -13.45 -10.45
N ALA A 270 4.52 -14.26 -9.50
CA ALA A 270 3.42 -13.98 -8.58
C ALA A 270 3.45 -12.55 -8.00
N PHE A 271 4.63 -12.09 -7.54
CA PHE A 271 4.78 -10.77 -6.94
C PHE A 271 4.91 -9.67 -8.00
N PHE A 272 5.73 -9.88 -9.02
CA PHE A 272 5.95 -8.88 -10.06
C PHE A 272 4.67 -8.61 -10.86
N CYS A 273 3.99 -9.65 -11.35
CA CYS A 273 2.71 -9.53 -12.05
C CYS A 273 1.60 -9.01 -11.15
N GLY A 274 1.55 -9.42 -9.88
CA GLY A 274 0.49 -9.00 -8.97
C GLY A 274 0.58 -7.54 -8.54
N ARG A 275 1.78 -6.96 -8.56
CA ARG A 275 2.04 -5.59 -8.07
C ARG A 275 2.34 -4.55 -9.13
N SER A 276 2.69 -4.97 -10.34
CA SER A 276 3.01 -4.08 -11.45
C SER A 276 2.28 -4.51 -12.71
N ASP A 277 1.52 -3.57 -13.28
CA ASP A 277 0.86 -3.78 -14.56
C ASP A 277 1.88 -3.86 -15.71
N TYR A 278 3.03 -3.18 -15.56
CA TYR A 278 4.15 -3.29 -16.50
C TYR A 278 4.70 -4.72 -16.52
N PHE A 279 5.05 -5.28 -15.35
CA PHE A 279 5.58 -6.63 -15.29
C PHE A 279 4.54 -7.68 -15.64
N ARG A 280 3.27 -7.45 -15.33
CA ARG A 280 2.17 -8.32 -15.80
C ARG A 280 2.12 -8.35 -17.31
N ALA A 281 2.13 -7.19 -17.98
CA ALA A 281 2.18 -7.14 -19.44
C ALA A 281 3.46 -7.77 -20.00
N LEU A 282 4.61 -7.56 -19.34
CA LEU A 282 5.89 -8.12 -19.77
C LEU A 282 5.95 -9.66 -19.66
N LEU A 283 5.32 -10.24 -18.64
CA LEU A 283 5.44 -11.65 -18.30
C LEU A 283 4.26 -12.50 -18.78
N ASP A 284 3.04 -11.94 -18.82
CA ASP A 284 1.84 -12.66 -19.27
C ASP A 284 1.54 -12.44 -20.75
N ASP A 285 1.89 -11.28 -21.32
CA ASP A 285 1.68 -11.00 -22.74
C ASP A 285 2.93 -11.46 -23.50
N HIS A 286 2.74 -12.36 -24.47
CA HIS A 286 3.82 -13.07 -25.19
C HIS A 286 4.72 -12.14 -26.02
N PHE A 287 5.62 -11.38 -25.39
CA PHE A 287 6.75 -10.79 -26.09
C PHE A 287 7.80 -11.86 -26.39
N ARG A 288 8.20 -11.90 -27.66
CA ARG A 288 8.87 -12.98 -28.40
C ARG A 288 10.27 -13.37 -27.90
N GLU A 289 10.74 -12.84 -26.79
CA GLU A 289 12.02 -13.24 -26.16
C GLU A 289 11.90 -14.56 -25.37
N ASN A 290 10.68 -15.04 -25.09
CA ASN A 290 10.44 -16.30 -24.37
C ASN A 290 10.53 -17.57 -25.25
N GLU A 291 10.33 -17.48 -26.57
CA GLU A 291 10.25 -18.68 -27.43
C GLU A 291 11.61 -19.41 -27.58
N GLU A 292 12.74 -18.71 -27.47
CA GLU A 292 14.07 -19.33 -27.57
C GLU A 292 14.54 -19.98 -26.25
N LEU A 293 14.01 -19.56 -25.09
CA LEU A 293 14.44 -20.02 -23.77
C LEU A 293 13.65 -21.23 -23.26
N GLU A 294 12.36 -21.36 -23.60
CA GLU A 294 11.53 -22.52 -23.21
C GLU A 294 12.06 -23.84 -23.80
N ALA A 295 12.80 -23.80 -24.90
CA ALA A 295 13.43 -24.97 -25.52
C ALA A 295 14.58 -25.58 -24.69
N SER A 296 15.09 -24.86 -23.67
CA SER A 296 16.29 -25.25 -22.91
C SER A 296 16.02 -25.76 -21.49
N GLY A 297 14.76 -25.76 -21.03
CA GLY A 297 14.37 -26.24 -19.69
C GLY A 297 14.93 -25.43 -18.51
N GLY A 298 15.50 -24.25 -18.77
CA GLY A 298 16.05 -23.34 -17.77
C GLY A 298 15.04 -22.33 -17.23
N LEU A 299 15.43 -21.61 -16.17
CA LEU A 299 14.67 -20.49 -15.60
C LEU A 299 14.53 -19.37 -16.65
N PRO A 300 13.31 -18.89 -16.98
CA PRO A 300 13.13 -17.78 -17.91
C PRO A 300 13.88 -16.54 -17.45
N ALA A 301 14.70 -15.95 -18.31
CA ALA A 301 15.56 -14.84 -17.96
C ALA A 301 15.35 -13.63 -18.87
N ILE A 302 14.98 -12.49 -18.27
CA ILE A 302 14.61 -11.25 -18.95
C ILE A 302 15.67 -10.19 -18.62
N THR A 303 16.17 -9.49 -19.63
CA THR A 303 17.16 -8.42 -19.42
C THR A 303 16.45 -7.09 -19.29
N LEU A 304 16.68 -6.38 -18.18
CA LEU A 304 16.18 -5.03 -17.98
C LEU A 304 17.30 -4.04 -18.35
N HIS A 305 16.96 -3.06 -19.19
CA HIS A 305 17.91 -2.08 -19.70
C HIS A 305 17.67 -0.69 -19.08
N GLY A 306 18.74 0.11 -18.96
CA GLY A 306 18.63 1.50 -18.49
C GLY A 306 18.36 1.64 -16.98
N ILE A 307 18.71 0.63 -16.19
CA ILE A 307 18.53 0.60 -14.74
C ILE A 307 19.77 -0.01 -14.10
N SER A 308 20.25 0.59 -13.00
CA SER A 308 21.35 0.05 -12.22
C SER A 308 20.88 -1.06 -11.26
N PRO A 309 21.76 -1.99 -10.86
CA PRO A 309 21.42 -3.02 -9.87
C PRO A 309 20.96 -2.43 -8.52
N ASP A 310 21.52 -1.29 -8.11
CA ASP A 310 21.14 -0.60 -6.86
C ASP A 310 19.70 -0.06 -6.93
N VAL A 311 19.34 0.58 -8.04
CA VAL A 311 17.97 1.08 -8.26
C VAL A 311 16.97 -0.08 -8.32
N PHE A 312 17.33 -1.17 -8.99
CA PHE A 312 16.47 -2.36 -9.06
C PHE A 312 16.33 -3.06 -7.69
N THR A 313 17.33 -2.96 -6.82
CA THR A 313 17.24 -3.47 -5.44
C THR A 313 16.12 -2.76 -4.66
N HIS A 314 15.97 -1.45 -4.79
CA HIS A 314 14.85 -0.73 -4.16
C HIS A 314 13.49 -1.16 -4.72
N VAL A 315 13.40 -1.38 -6.04
CA VAL A 315 12.19 -1.93 -6.69
C VAL A 315 11.85 -3.31 -6.13
N LEU A 316 12.87 -4.17 -5.97
CA LEU A 316 12.74 -5.53 -5.48
C LEU A 316 12.16 -5.55 -4.06
N TYR A 317 12.79 -4.83 -3.13
CA TYR A 317 12.30 -4.72 -1.74
C TYR A 317 10.88 -4.17 -1.69
N TYR A 318 10.57 -3.16 -2.51
CA TYR A 318 9.22 -2.62 -2.57
C TYR A 318 8.21 -3.67 -3.05
N ILE A 319 8.50 -4.41 -4.12
CA ILE A 319 7.60 -5.43 -4.65
C ILE A 319 7.31 -6.49 -3.58
N TYR A 320 8.32 -6.98 -2.88
CA TYR A 320 8.12 -8.03 -1.87
C TYR A 320 7.62 -7.53 -0.52
N SER A 321 7.80 -6.26 -0.14
CA SER A 321 7.49 -5.84 1.24
C SER A 321 6.65 -4.57 1.34
N ASP A 322 6.27 -3.95 0.22
CA ASP A 322 5.65 -2.62 0.17
C ASP A 322 6.51 -1.53 0.83
N HIS A 323 7.79 -1.82 1.03
CA HIS A 323 8.74 -0.94 1.68
C HIS A 323 10.13 -1.07 1.04
N THR A 324 10.88 0.01 1.11
CA THR A 324 12.31 0.02 0.80
C THR A 324 12.93 1.20 1.54
N GLU A 325 14.10 1.00 2.11
CA GLU A 325 14.89 2.09 2.67
C GLU A 325 15.53 2.84 1.50
N LEU A 326 15.04 4.05 1.24
CA LEU A 326 15.44 4.83 0.08
C LEU A 326 16.30 6.02 0.51
N PRO A 327 17.62 5.98 0.25
CA PRO A 327 18.47 7.12 0.53
C PRO A 327 18.09 8.29 -0.40
N PRO A 328 18.22 9.55 0.04
CA PRO A 328 17.75 10.69 -0.74
C PRO A 328 18.49 10.85 -2.07
N GLU A 329 19.75 10.42 -2.18
CA GLU A 329 20.52 10.51 -3.43
C GLU A 329 19.95 9.59 -4.53
N ALA A 330 19.40 8.44 -4.15
CA ALA A 330 18.80 7.47 -5.08
C ALA A 330 17.34 7.81 -5.44
N ALA A 331 16.72 8.79 -4.77
CA ALA A 331 15.29 8.99 -4.83
C ALA A 331 14.77 9.37 -6.23
N TYR A 332 15.53 10.15 -7.00
CA TYR A 332 15.16 10.54 -8.37
C TYR A 332 15.24 9.36 -9.36
N ASP A 333 16.30 8.56 -9.27
CA ASP A 333 16.49 7.40 -10.15
C ASP A 333 15.42 6.34 -9.87
N VAL A 334 15.17 6.05 -8.59
CA VAL A 334 14.11 5.12 -8.18
C VAL A 334 12.74 5.67 -8.54
N LEU A 335 12.49 6.98 -8.45
CA LEU A 335 11.21 7.58 -8.86
C LEU A 335 10.94 7.38 -10.36
N SER A 336 11.97 7.58 -11.18
CA SER A 336 11.88 7.42 -12.64
C SER A 336 11.53 5.98 -13.01
N VAL A 337 12.20 5.01 -12.38
CA VAL A 337 11.93 3.59 -12.57
C VAL A 337 10.57 3.18 -12.00
N ALA A 338 10.18 3.72 -10.84
CA ALA A 338 8.87 3.44 -10.23
C ALA A 338 7.72 3.89 -11.13
N ASP A 339 7.87 5.00 -11.84
CA ASP A 339 6.91 5.44 -12.85
C ASP A 339 6.89 4.52 -14.07
N MET A 340 8.06 4.19 -14.62
CA MET A 340 8.21 3.28 -15.75
C MET A 340 7.59 1.90 -15.48
N TYR A 341 7.80 1.35 -14.28
CA TYR A 341 7.26 0.06 -13.86
C TYR A 341 5.86 0.14 -13.25
N LEU A 342 5.20 1.30 -13.31
CA LEU A 342 3.83 1.50 -12.84
C LEU A 342 3.64 1.06 -11.36
N LEU A 343 4.55 1.51 -10.50
CA LEU A 343 4.60 1.22 -9.06
C LEU A 343 4.21 2.47 -8.24
N PRO A 344 2.92 2.84 -8.16
CA PRO A 344 2.48 4.09 -7.53
C PRO A 344 2.83 4.20 -6.05
N GLY A 345 2.90 3.08 -5.31
CA GLY A 345 3.32 3.10 -3.91
C GLY A 345 4.81 3.39 -3.74
N LEU A 346 5.66 2.88 -4.63
CA LEU A 346 7.09 3.22 -4.64
C LEU A 346 7.31 4.69 -4.98
N LYS A 347 6.57 5.23 -5.96
CA LYS A 347 6.58 6.67 -6.25
C LYS A 347 6.24 7.52 -5.01
N ARG A 348 5.28 7.08 -4.19
CA ARG A 348 4.95 7.75 -2.92
C ARG A 348 6.09 7.66 -1.90
N LEU A 349 6.82 6.53 -1.83
CA LEU A 349 8.00 6.41 -0.97
C LEU A 349 9.13 7.35 -1.43
N CYS A 350 9.39 7.43 -2.74
CA CYS A 350 10.31 8.41 -3.32
C CYS A 350 9.91 9.84 -2.95
N GLY A 351 8.61 10.19 -3.09
CA GLY A 351 8.12 11.50 -2.72
C GLY A 351 8.33 11.83 -1.24
N ARG A 352 8.13 10.87 -0.34
CA ARG A 352 8.41 11.05 1.09
C ARG A 352 9.90 11.27 1.39
N SER A 353 10.80 10.62 0.65
CA SER A 353 12.25 10.82 0.78
C SER A 353 12.66 12.21 0.27
N LEU A 354 12.17 12.61 -0.91
CA LEU A 354 12.42 13.94 -1.48
C LEU A 354 11.90 15.08 -0.61
N ALA A 355 10.75 14.90 0.05
CA ALA A 355 10.19 15.89 0.97
C ALA A 355 11.13 16.22 2.15
N GLN A 356 12.02 15.28 2.55
CA GLN A 356 12.99 15.50 3.63
C GLN A 356 14.17 16.38 3.21
N LEU A 357 14.36 16.56 1.89
CA LEU A 357 15.42 17.38 1.30
C LEU A 357 14.94 18.79 0.90
N LEU A 358 13.72 19.18 1.27
CA LEU A 358 13.19 20.49 0.91
C LEU A 358 13.96 21.60 1.63
N ASP A 359 14.58 22.45 0.83
CA ASP A 359 15.25 23.67 1.26
C ASP A 359 14.93 24.83 0.29
N GLU A 360 15.43 26.02 0.59
CA GLU A 360 15.21 27.22 -0.22
C GLU A 360 15.70 27.06 -1.67
N ASP A 361 16.72 26.24 -1.90
CA ASP A 361 17.35 26.01 -3.20
C ASP A 361 16.71 24.87 -4.00
N SER A 362 16.21 23.85 -3.32
CA SER A 362 15.69 22.63 -3.92
C SER A 362 14.18 22.68 -4.19
N VAL A 363 13.41 23.47 -3.43
CA VAL A 363 11.94 23.39 -3.40
C VAL A 363 11.28 23.58 -4.78
N VAL A 364 11.77 24.50 -5.61
CA VAL A 364 11.21 24.73 -6.96
C VAL A 364 11.48 23.54 -7.88
N GLY A 365 12.69 22.97 -7.81
CA GLY A 365 13.07 21.77 -8.56
C GLY A 365 12.28 20.54 -8.12
N VAL A 366 12.17 20.32 -6.81
CA VAL A 366 11.41 19.19 -6.25
C VAL A 366 9.92 19.32 -6.59
N TRP A 367 9.35 20.53 -6.56
CA TRP A 367 7.98 20.78 -6.99
C TRP A 367 7.76 20.44 -8.48
N ARG A 368 8.67 20.85 -9.36
CA ARG A 368 8.62 20.49 -10.80
C ARG A 368 8.64 18.98 -11.00
N VAL A 369 9.48 18.27 -10.26
CA VAL A 369 9.54 16.79 -10.28
C VAL A 369 8.25 16.19 -9.73
N ALA A 370 7.74 16.70 -8.61
CA ALA A 370 6.49 16.24 -8.02
C ALA A 370 5.34 16.34 -9.04
N LYS A 371 5.26 17.46 -9.74
CA LYS A 371 4.27 17.70 -10.80
C LYS A 371 4.45 16.76 -12.00
N LEU A 372 5.68 16.61 -12.49
CA LEU A 372 6.00 15.73 -13.62
C LEU A 372 5.54 14.29 -13.34
N PHE A 373 5.83 13.79 -12.13
CA PHE A 373 5.46 12.45 -11.70
C PHE A 373 4.08 12.36 -11.03
N ARG A 374 3.30 13.45 -10.99
CA ARG A 374 1.95 13.52 -10.39
C ARG A 374 1.91 13.07 -8.92
N LEU A 375 2.84 13.56 -8.13
CA LEU A 375 2.97 13.30 -6.69
C LEU A 375 2.24 14.37 -5.88
N ALA A 376 0.91 14.33 -5.88
CA ALA A 376 0.07 15.38 -5.27
C ALA A 376 0.44 15.74 -3.82
N ARG A 377 0.83 14.76 -2.99
CA ARG A 377 1.26 15.01 -1.61
C ARG A 377 2.60 15.73 -1.53
N LEU A 378 3.53 15.42 -2.43
CA LEU A 378 4.81 16.13 -2.48
C LEU A 378 4.63 17.53 -3.06
N GLU A 379 3.74 17.71 -4.04
CA GLU A 379 3.36 19.04 -4.56
C GLU A 379 2.86 19.94 -3.42
N ASP A 380 1.90 19.44 -2.62
CA ASP A 380 1.35 20.14 -1.44
C ASP A 380 2.44 20.47 -0.39
N GLN A 381 3.34 19.53 -0.10
CA GLN A 381 4.47 19.78 0.80
C GLN A 381 5.43 20.86 0.26
N CYS A 382 5.64 20.90 -1.06
CA CYS A 382 6.45 21.93 -1.69
C CYS A 382 5.77 23.29 -1.61
N THR A 383 4.47 23.39 -1.93
CA THR A 383 3.73 24.67 -1.87
C THR A 383 3.58 25.18 -0.43
N GLU A 384 3.43 24.27 0.55
CA GLU A 384 3.46 24.61 1.97
C GLU A 384 4.83 25.19 2.37
N TYR A 385 5.93 24.60 1.88
CA TYR A 385 7.27 25.13 2.11
C TYR A 385 7.47 26.48 1.42
N MET A 386 7.11 26.60 0.14
CA MET A 386 7.20 27.84 -0.63
C MET A 386 6.44 28.99 0.05
N ALA A 387 5.25 28.72 0.58
CA ALA A 387 4.48 29.70 1.35
C ALA A 387 5.24 30.25 2.56
N LYS A 388 6.09 29.45 3.21
CA LYS A 388 6.89 29.89 4.36
C LYS A 388 8.05 30.80 3.96
N VAL A 389 8.61 30.60 2.76
CA VAL A 389 9.81 31.30 2.27
C VAL A 389 9.56 32.23 1.07
N ILE A 390 8.29 32.54 0.77
CA ILE A 390 7.88 33.21 -0.48
C ILE A 390 8.58 34.55 -0.71
N GLU A 391 8.85 35.31 0.35
CA GLU A 391 9.55 36.60 0.29
C GLU A 391 10.94 36.50 -0.34
N LYS A 392 11.61 35.35 -0.20
CA LYS A 392 12.90 35.07 -0.85
C LYS A 392 12.73 34.46 -2.24
N LEU A 393 11.70 33.63 -2.42
CA LEU A 393 11.48 32.92 -3.69
C LEU A 393 11.10 33.85 -4.84
N VAL A 394 10.35 34.93 -4.56
CA VAL A 394 9.91 35.89 -5.58
C VAL A 394 11.07 36.59 -6.30
N GLU A 395 12.27 36.63 -5.69
CA GLU A 395 13.47 37.20 -6.30
C GLU A 395 14.22 36.20 -7.19
N ARG A 396 13.89 34.90 -7.11
CA ARG A 396 14.60 33.86 -7.84
C ARG A 396 14.02 33.62 -9.23
N GLU A 397 14.91 33.53 -10.22
CA GLU A 397 14.56 33.31 -11.62
C GLU A 397 13.85 31.97 -11.85
N ASP A 398 14.26 30.90 -11.17
CA ASP A 398 13.66 29.57 -11.31
C ASP A 398 12.20 29.52 -10.85
N PHE A 399 11.87 30.23 -9.77
CA PHE A 399 10.49 30.39 -9.30
C PHE A 399 9.66 31.24 -10.26
N VAL A 400 10.22 32.35 -10.75
CA VAL A 400 9.54 33.21 -11.73
C VAL A 400 9.21 32.44 -13.01
N GLU A 401 10.14 31.63 -13.51
CA GLU A 401 9.90 30.74 -14.65
C GLU A 401 8.79 29.73 -14.37
N ALA A 402 8.79 29.08 -13.21
CA ALA A 402 7.76 28.13 -12.82
C ALA A 402 6.35 28.77 -12.82
N VAL A 403 6.21 30.01 -12.31
CA VAL A 403 4.94 30.75 -12.34
C VAL A 403 4.49 31.07 -13.77
N ARG A 404 5.42 31.48 -14.64
CA ARG A 404 5.11 31.73 -16.06
C ARG A 404 4.68 30.48 -16.80
N GLU A 405 5.35 29.35 -16.55
CA GLU A 405 5.00 28.04 -17.11
C GLU A 405 3.57 27.64 -16.73
N GLU A 406 3.20 27.83 -15.47
CA GLU A 406 1.84 27.55 -14.98
C GLU A 406 0.79 28.46 -15.60
N ALA A 407 1.06 29.76 -15.67
CA ALA A 407 0.15 30.71 -16.28
C ALA A 407 -0.07 30.40 -17.77
N ALA A 408 0.99 30.05 -18.50
CA ALA A 408 0.89 29.64 -19.90
C ALA A 408 0.08 28.35 -20.08
N ALA A 409 0.23 27.37 -19.17
CA ALA A 409 -0.54 26.13 -19.21
C ALA A 409 -2.05 26.34 -18.95
N VAL A 410 -2.39 27.37 -18.17
CA VAL A 410 -3.77 27.77 -17.88
C VAL A 410 -4.37 28.62 -19.00
N ALA A 411 -3.60 29.49 -19.65
CA ALA A 411 -4.09 30.31 -20.77
C ALA A 411 -4.59 29.48 -21.97
N ALA A 412 -4.14 28.23 -22.10
CA ALA A 412 -4.67 27.28 -23.08
C ALA A 412 -6.05 26.70 -22.70
N ARG A 413 -6.48 26.86 -21.44
CA ARG A 413 -7.78 26.46 -20.91
C ARG A 413 -8.72 27.66 -20.99
N GLN A 414 -10.02 27.43 -21.14
CA GLN A 414 -11.04 28.50 -21.21
C GLN A 414 -11.30 29.21 -19.87
N GLU A 415 -10.46 28.97 -18.86
CA GLU A 415 -10.51 29.55 -17.51
C GLU A 415 -9.22 30.34 -17.29
N THR A 416 -9.27 31.67 -17.34
CA THR A 416 -8.07 32.54 -17.34
C THR A 416 -7.67 33.07 -15.97
N ASP A 417 -8.37 32.69 -14.90
CA ASP A 417 -8.33 33.47 -13.65
C ASP A 417 -7.53 32.79 -12.52
N SER A 418 -7.14 31.52 -12.65
CA SER A 418 -6.49 30.74 -11.58
C SER A 418 -5.15 30.14 -12.02
N ILE A 419 -4.05 30.58 -11.41
CA ILE A 419 -2.71 29.96 -11.61
C ILE A 419 -2.52 28.94 -10.47
N PRO A 420 -2.56 27.61 -10.74
CA PRO A 420 -2.60 26.59 -9.68
C PRO A 420 -1.50 26.73 -8.62
N LEU A 421 -0.25 26.91 -9.04
CA LEU A 421 0.88 27.11 -8.13
C LEU A 421 0.68 28.30 -7.19
N VAL A 422 0.20 29.42 -7.73
CA VAL A 422 -0.04 30.65 -6.96
C VAL A 422 -1.18 30.44 -5.98
N ASP A 423 -2.25 29.78 -6.41
CA ASP A 423 -3.42 29.53 -5.58
C ASP A 423 -3.14 28.55 -4.44
N ASP A 424 -2.35 27.50 -4.69
CA ASP A 424 -1.88 26.58 -3.66
C ASP A 424 -1.01 27.29 -2.62
N ILE A 425 -0.07 28.15 -3.07
CA ILE A 425 0.74 28.98 -2.15
C ILE A 425 -0.14 29.92 -1.34
N ARG A 426 -1.09 30.64 -1.97
CA ARG A 426 -2.05 31.53 -1.28
C ARG A 426 -2.86 30.77 -0.24
N PHE A 427 -3.32 29.57 -0.57
CA PHE A 427 -4.04 28.69 0.34
C PHE A 427 -3.22 28.38 1.59
N HIS A 428 -1.96 27.96 1.44
CA HIS A 428 -1.08 27.67 2.57
C HIS A 428 -0.77 28.92 3.41
N VAL A 429 -0.50 30.07 2.77
CA VAL A 429 -0.30 31.35 3.48
C VAL A 429 -1.52 31.70 4.33
N ALA A 430 -2.72 31.59 3.78
CA ALA A 430 -3.97 31.87 4.49
C ALA A 430 -4.27 30.85 5.61
N SER A 431 -3.95 29.57 5.39
CA SER A 431 -4.23 28.49 6.35
C SER A 431 -3.40 28.56 7.65
N THR A 432 -2.25 29.25 7.60
CA THR A 432 -1.30 29.34 8.74
C THR A 432 -1.67 30.44 9.75
N VAL A 433 -2.69 31.26 9.45
CA VAL A 433 -3.04 32.46 10.23
C VAL A 433 -3.90 32.12 11.45
N GLN A 434 -3.30 32.13 12.64
CA GLN A 434 -4.01 31.89 13.91
C GLN A 434 -3.97 33.09 14.89
N THR A 435 -3.08 34.06 14.67
CA THR A 435 -2.84 35.19 15.59
C THR A 435 -2.73 36.51 14.83
N TYR A 436 -2.89 37.66 15.50
CA TYR A 436 -2.72 38.98 14.87
C TYR A 436 -1.34 39.18 14.22
N SER A 437 -0.25 38.72 14.86
CA SER A 437 1.10 38.76 14.28
C SER A 437 1.18 37.92 12.99
N ALA A 438 0.53 36.75 12.98
CA ALA A 438 0.48 35.89 11.79
C ALA A 438 -0.35 36.50 10.65
N ILE A 439 -1.32 37.39 10.95
CA ILE A 439 -2.08 38.13 9.93
C ILE A 439 -1.16 39.11 9.19
N GLU A 440 -0.34 39.87 9.91
CA GLU A 440 0.58 40.84 9.30
C GLU A 440 1.65 40.13 8.45
N GLU A 441 2.25 39.06 8.95
CA GLU A 441 3.20 38.23 8.19
C GLU A 441 2.57 37.61 6.94
N ALA A 442 1.35 37.07 7.05
CA ALA A 442 0.65 36.51 5.91
C ALA A 442 0.31 37.57 4.85
N GLN A 443 -0.08 38.78 5.27
CA GLN A 443 -0.30 39.89 4.34
C GLN A 443 0.99 40.30 3.63
N GLN A 444 2.13 40.32 4.33
CA GLN A 444 3.42 40.62 3.73
C GLN A 444 3.80 39.58 2.67
N ARG A 445 3.65 38.29 2.99
CA ARG A 445 3.86 37.17 2.06
C ARG A 445 2.95 37.22 0.83
N LEU A 446 1.67 37.56 1.01
CA LEU A 446 0.72 37.72 -0.10
C LEU A 446 1.09 38.91 -1.00
N ARG A 447 1.48 40.05 -0.42
CA ARG A 447 1.94 41.22 -1.18
C ARG A 447 3.18 40.92 -2.02
N ALA A 448 4.16 40.21 -1.45
CA ALA A 448 5.35 39.80 -2.21
C ALA A 448 4.99 38.98 -3.46
N LEU A 449 4.00 38.09 -3.34
CA LEU A 449 3.51 37.29 -4.46
C LEU A 449 2.71 38.14 -5.47
N GLU A 450 1.91 39.10 -5.01
CA GLU A 450 1.19 40.06 -5.88
C GLU A 450 2.17 40.94 -6.68
N ASP A 451 3.19 41.50 -6.01
CA ASP A 451 4.21 42.33 -6.65
C ASP A 451 4.97 41.54 -7.74
N LEU A 452 5.25 40.26 -7.50
CA LEU A 452 5.81 39.37 -8.52
C LEU A 452 4.89 39.25 -9.73
N LEU A 453 3.60 38.94 -9.54
CA LEU A 453 2.64 38.76 -10.63
C LEU A 453 2.50 40.01 -11.50
N VAL A 454 2.47 41.19 -10.86
CA VAL A 454 2.49 42.50 -11.54
C VAL A 454 3.77 42.65 -12.37
N SER A 455 4.93 42.34 -11.79
CA SER A 455 6.21 42.50 -12.47
C SER A 455 6.36 41.64 -13.74
N ILE A 456 5.66 40.50 -13.80
CA ILE A 456 5.69 39.58 -14.94
C ILE A 456 4.49 39.72 -15.87
N GLY A 457 3.61 40.70 -15.65
CA GLY A 457 2.48 41.01 -16.51
C GLY A 457 1.35 39.98 -16.46
N LEU A 458 1.18 39.30 -15.33
CA LEU A 458 0.15 38.28 -15.08
C LEU A 458 -0.95 38.80 -14.14
N ASP A 459 -1.24 40.10 -14.19
CA ASP A 459 -2.30 40.72 -13.38
C ASP A 459 -3.63 39.98 -13.55
N CYS A 460 -4.12 39.40 -12.45
CA CYS A 460 -5.44 38.79 -12.29
C CYS A 460 -6.32 39.75 -11.51
#